data_AF-A0A1F5VJU1-F1
#
_entry.id   AF-A0A1F5VJU1-F1
#
_cell.length_a   1.000
_cell.length_b   1.000
_cell.length_c   1.000
_cell.angle_alpha   90.00
_cell.angle_beta   90.00
_cell.angle_gamma   90.00
#
_symmetry.space_group_name_H-M   'P 1'
#
loop_
_entity.id
_entity.type
_entity.pdbx_description
1 polymer ?
#
loop_
_entity_poly.entity_id
_entity_poly.type
_entity_poly.pdbx_seq_one_letter_code
_entity_poly.pdbx_strand_id
1 'polypeptide(L)'
;MLNQPETGEEIGASLALDSFGALANIEAKGTHCVYRARDAEGITIYIGRTKDFARRSYEHAKRFKIEVIEGLESLTEEQAKWAEEALIVLHRLKKEGGTLWNKIHGRSRLRPDYDDQLQKAQELIKNVEY
;
A
#
# COMPACT_ATOMS: atom_id res chain seq x y z
N MET A 1 -23.64 -33.07 57.99
CA MET A 1 -22.41 -33.84 57.71
C MET A 1 -22.01 -33.46 56.29
N LEU A 2 -21.26 -32.39 56.05
CA LEU A 2 -19.80 -32.25 56.27
C LEU A 2 -19.04 -33.47 55.75
N ASN A 3 -18.59 -33.37 54.49
CA ASN A 3 -17.29 -33.86 54.04
C ASN A 3 -16.95 -33.24 52.67
N GLN A 4 -16.10 -32.20 52.73
CA GLN A 4 -14.90 -32.12 51.91
C GLN A 4 -13.74 -32.64 52.81
N PRO A 5 -12.54 -33.07 52.32
CA PRO A 5 -11.82 -32.30 51.29
C PRO A 5 -10.74 -33.02 50.41
N GLU A 6 -10.25 -32.26 49.41
CA GLU A 6 -8.95 -32.24 48.66
C GLU A 6 -8.52 -33.50 47.86
N THR A 7 -8.03 -33.45 46.61
CA THR A 7 -6.85 -32.73 46.09
C THR A 7 -6.73 -33.00 44.57
N GLY A 8 -6.08 -32.11 43.81
CA GLY A 8 -5.74 -32.28 42.39
C GLY A 8 -6.14 -31.04 41.60
N GLU A 9 -5.36 -29.96 41.62
CA GLU A 9 -4.31 -29.72 40.61
C GLU A 9 -4.86 -29.80 39.19
N GLU A 10 -5.40 -28.68 38.73
CA GLU A 10 -4.99 -28.04 37.48
C GLU A 10 -5.52 -26.61 37.54
N ILE A 11 -4.65 -25.68 37.95
CA ILE A 11 -4.78 -24.30 37.50
C ILE A 11 -4.63 -24.35 35.99
N GLY A 12 -5.76 -24.50 35.29
CA GLY A 12 -5.84 -24.32 33.85
C GLY A 12 -5.43 -22.88 33.56
N ALA A 13 -4.13 -22.65 33.46
CA ALA A 13 -3.51 -21.49 32.86
C ALA A 13 -3.86 -21.50 31.37
N SER A 14 -5.12 -21.27 31.04
CA SER A 14 -5.55 -20.87 29.70
C SER A 14 -5.34 -19.36 29.56
N LEU A 15 -4.10 -18.94 29.84
CA LEU A 15 -3.61 -17.58 29.67
C LEU A 15 -2.18 -17.66 29.14
N ALA A 16 -1.99 -18.51 28.13
CA ALA A 16 -0.82 -18.51 27.29
C ALA A 16 -1.17 -19.19 25.96
N LEU A 17 -1.61 -18.40 24.97
CA LEU A 17 -0.96 -18.41 23.65
C LEU A 17 -1.41 -17.28 22.70
N ASP A 18 -2.30 -16.37 23.06
CA ASP A 18 -2.76 -15.35 22.10
C ASP A 18 -1.99 -14.01 22.11
N SER A 19 -0.87 -13.91 22.83
CA SER A 19 -0.08 -12.65 22.88
C SER A 19 1.26 -12.65 22.16
N PHE A 20 1.64 -13.74 21.46
CA PHE A 20 2.84 -13.73 20.61
C PHE A 20 2.51 -13.67 19.11
N GLY A 21 1.33 -14.17 18.70
CA GLY A 21 0.86 -14.07 17.31
C GLY A 21 0.32 -12.68 16.94
N ALA A 22 -0.29 -11.97 17.89
CA ALA A 22 -0.86 -10.64 17.67
C ALA A 22 0.21 -9.52 17.53
N LEU A 23 1.46 -9.77 17.94
CA LEU A 23 2.58 -8.82 17.77
C LEU A 23 3.38 -9.08 16.48
N ALA A 24 3.14 -10.19 15.79
CA ALA A 24 3.93 -10.61 14.62
C ALA A 24 3.52 -9.93 13.31
N ASN A 25 2.46 -9.10 13.31
CA ASN A 25 1.99 -8.37 12.13
C ASN A 25 1.60 -6.93 12.45
N ILE A 26 2.38 -6.26 13.30
CA ILE A 26 2.49 -4.80 13.15
C ILE A 26 3.38 -4.62 11.92
N GLU A 27 2.80 -4.75 10.71
CA GLU A 27 3.45 -4.25 9.50
C GLU A 27 3.90 -2.83 9.86
N ALA A 28 5.21 -2.58 9.84
CA ALA A 28 5.73 -1.26 10.16
C ALA A 28 5.04 -0.28 9.22
N LYS A 29 4.10 0.53 9.75
CA LYS A 29 3.36 1.51 8.96
C LYS A 29 4.38 2.37 8.25
N GLY A 30 4.45 2.22 6.94
CA GLY A 30 5.41 2.98 6.18
C GLY A 30 4.98 4.45 6.11
N THR A 31 5.90 5.31 5.70
CA THR A 31 5.66 6.77 5.66
C THR A 31 5.27 7.26 4.28
N HIS A 32 5.18 6.36 3.29
CA HIS A 32 4.90 6.73 1.92
C HIS A 32 3.42 6.53 1.60
N CYS A 33 2.94 7.33 0.65
CA CYS A 33 1.65 7.13 0.02
C CYS A 33 1.78 7.21 -1.50
N VAL A 34 0.78 6.65 -2.20
CA VAL A 34 0.60 6.82 -3.64
C VAL A 34 -0.60 7.74 -3.87
N TYR A 35 -0.45 8.66 -4.81
CA TYR A 35 -1.44 9.66 -5.15
C TYR A 35 -1.69 9.68 -6.66
N ARG A 36 -2.85 10.20 -7.04
CA ARG A 36 -3.22 10.43 -8.44
C ARG A 36 -3.61 11.87 -8.70
N ALA A 37 -3.56 12.26 -9.96
CA ALA A 37 -4.27 13.41 -10.49
C ALA A 37 -5.27 12.95 -11.55
N ARG A 38 -6.42 13.63 -11.60
CA ARG A 38 -7.47 13.40 -12.60
C ARG A 38 -7.69 14.67 -13.43
N ASP A 39 -8.11 14.50 -14.68
CA ASP A 39 -8.60 15.61 -15.51
C ASP A 39 -10.06 15.98 -15.19
N ALA A 40 -10.63 16.89 -15.97
CA ALA A 40 -12.00 17.35 -15.80
C ALA A 40 -13.07 16.26 -16.05
N GLU A 41 -12.70 15.19 -16.77
CA GLU A 41 -13.58 14.05 -17.05
C GLU A 41 -13.44 12.93 -16.01
N GLY A 42 -12.56 13.13 -15.01
CA GLY A 42 -12.28 12.14 -13.97
C GLY A 42 -11.28 11.07 -14.39
N ILE A 43 -10.64 11.22 -15.56
CA ILE A 43 -9.64 10.27 -16.05
C ILE A 43 -8.32 10.49 -15.32
N THR A 44 -7.71 9.40 -14.85
CA THR A 44 -6.40 9.45 -14.21
C THR A 44 -5.33 9.84 -15.22
N ILE A 45 -4.67 10.98 -14.99
CA ILE A 45 -3.65 11.57 -15.87
C ILE A 45 -2.26 11.58 -15.25
N TYR A 46 -2.13 11.33 -13.96
CA TYR A 46 -0.84 11.29 -13.30
C TYR A 46 -0.89 10.36 -12.09
N ILE A 47 0.16 9.58 -11.91
CA ILE A 47 0.39 8.77 -10.71
C ILE A 47 1.75 9.16 -10.13
N GLY A 48 1.82 9.29 -8.82
CA GLY A 48 3.10 9.48 -8.14
C GLY A 48 3.06 8.96 -6.71
N ARG A 49 4.23 8.87 -6.10
CA ARG A 49 4.39 8.54 -4.68
C ARG A 49 5.15 9.62 -3.92
N THR A 50 4.95 9.70 -2.61
CA THR A 50 5.69 10.63 -1.75
C THR A 50 5.63 10.20 -0.28
N LYS A 51 6.63 10.61 0.51
CA LYS A 51 6.57 10.55 1.98
C LYS A 51 6.00 11.82 2.63
N ASP A 52 5.80 12.85 1.82
CA ASP A 52 5.31 14.16 2.24
C ASP A 52 4.31 14.64 1.19
N PHE A 53 3.03 14.42 1.48
CA PHE A 53 1.95 14.73 0.56
C PHE A 53 1.63 16.22 0.52
N ALA A 54 1.70 16.92 1.65
CA ALA A 54 1.42 18.35 1.74
C ALA A 54 2.38 19.16 0.85
N ARG A 55 3.69 18.92 0.99
CA ARG A 55 4.69 19.57 0.13
C ARG A 55 4.49 19.20 -1.34
N ARG A 56 4.25 17.91 -1.63
CA ARG A 56 4.06 17.45 -3.01
C ARG A 56 2.82 18.07 -3.66
N SER A 57 1.74 18.24 -2.91
CA SER A 57 0.53 18.90 -3.38
C SER A 57 0.79 20.35 -3.75
N TYR A 58 1.58 21.07 -2.94
CA TYR A 58 1.97 22.45 -3.25
C TYR A 58 2.82 22.53 -4.54
N GLU A 59 3.78 21.62 -4.71
CA GLU A 59 4.61 21.56 -5.92
C GLU A 59 3.81 21.32 -7.20
N HIS A 60 2.76 20.49 -7.12
CA HIS A 60 1.89 20.20 -8.26
C HIS A 60 0.75 21.20 -8.46
N ALA A 61 0.43 22.05 -7.49
CA ALA A 61 -0.75 22.92 -7.50
C ALA A 61 -0.87 23.82 -8.75
N LYS A 62 0.26 24.23 -9.36
CA LYS A 62 0.26 25.02 -10.61
C LYS A 62 -0.07 24.20 -11.87
N ARG A 63 -0.08 22.87 -11.77
CA ARG A 63 -0.24 21.94 -12.90
C ARG A 63 -1.56 21.17 -12.81
N PHE A 64 -1.86 20.61 -11.64
CA PHE A 64 -3.07 19.82 -11.39
C PHE A 64 -3.26 19.59 -9.89
N LYS A 65 -4.49 19.29 -9.48
CA LYS A 65 -4.82 18.83 -8.13
C LYS A 65 -4.44 17.36 -7.99
N ILE A 66 -3.81 17.00 -6.86
CA ILE A 66 -3.53 15.62 -6.51
C ILE A 66 -4.35 15.19 -5.31
N GLU A 67 -4.64 13.91 -5.22
CA GLU A 67 -5.32 13.26 -4.11
C GLU A 67 -4.61 11.93 -3.79
N VAL A 68 -4.51 11.60 -2.51
CA VAL A 68 -4.01 10.28 -2.10
C VAL A 68 -5.04 9.23 -2.52
N ILE A 69 -4.56 8.09 -2.99
CA ILE A 69 -5.43 6.95 -3.31
C ILE A 69 -5.76 6.24 -1.99
N GLU A 70 -7.05 6.11 -1.70
CA GLU A 70 -7.55 5.42 -0.50
C GLU A 70 -7.01 3.99 -0.46
N GLY A 71 -6.55 3.55 0.72
CA GLY A 71 -5.92 2.25 0.91
C GLY A 71 -4.44 2.19 0.52
N LEU A 72 -3.90 3.24 -0.10
CA LEU A 72 -2.46 3.39 -0.39
C LEU A 72 -1.79 4.46 0.49
N GLU A 73 -2.30 4.63 1.72
CA GLU A 73 -1.74 5.48 2.77
C GLU A 73 -0.99 4.62 3.79
N SER A 74 0.29 4.89 4.04
CA SER A 74 1.15 4.14 4.99
C SER A 74 1.91 2.94 4.42
N LEU A 75 2.35 3.05 3.16
CA LEU A 75 3.19 2.06 2.50
C LEU A 75 4.66 2.23 2.88
N THR A 76 5.38 1.13 2.98
CA THR A 76 6.85 1.16 2.95
C THR A 76 7.32 1.78 1.64
N GLU A 77 8.56 2.27 1.59
CA GLU A 77 9.09 2.87 0.36
C GLU A 77 9.04 1.88 -0.83
N GLU A 78 9.33 0.59 -0.59
CA GLU A 78 9.33 -0.42 -1.63
C GLU A 78 7.91 -0.78 -2.09
N GLN A 79 6.97 -0.93 -1.16
CA GLN A 79 5.54 -1.09 -1.51
C GLN A 79 5.05 0.10 -2.33
N ALA A 80 5.37 1.34 -1.94
CA ALA A 80 4.96 2.54 -2.68
C ALA A 80 5.58 2.62 -4.08
N LYS A 81 6.83 2.17 -4.26
CA LYS A 81 7.49 2.11 -5.58
C LYS A 81 6.77 1.12 -6.52
N TRP A 82 6.44 -0.06 -6.02
CA TRP A 82 5.78 -1.08 -6.86
C TRP A 82 4.30 -0.77 -7.07
N ALA A 83 3.61 -0.18 -6.10
CA ALA A 83 2.25 0.31 -6.28
C ALA A 83 2.18 1.44 -7.33
N GLU A 84 3.10 2.41 -7.28
CA GLU A 84 3.23 3.43 -8.33
C GLU A 84 3.45 2.79 -9.71
N GLU A 85 4.37 1.82 -9.81
CA GLU A 85 4.66 1.13 -11.07
C GLU A 85 3.44 0.36 -11.60
N ALA A 86 2.76 -0.40 -10.74
CA ALA A 86 1.59 -1.18 -11.13
C ALA A 86 0.45 -0.28 -11.65
N LEU A 87 0.22 0.87 -11.03
CA LEU A 87 -0.74 1.87 -11.52
C LEU A 87 -0.30 2.52 -12.84
N ILE A 88 1.01 2.74 -13.03
CA ILE A 88 1.54 3.23 -14.31
C ILE A 88 1.34 2.21 -15.42
N VAL A 89 1.59 0.93 -15.15
CA VAL A 89 1.34 -0.16 -16.11
C VAL A 89 -0.14 -0.28 -16.45
N LEU A 90 -1.02 -0.16 -15.44
CA LEU A 90 -2.47 -0.24 -15.60
C LEU A 90 -3.02 0.87 -16.52
N HIS A 91 -2.66 2.13 -16.27
CA HIS A 91 -3.16 3.28 -17.03
C HIS A 91 -2.38 3.57 -18.32
N ARG A 92 -1.15 3.03 -18.41
CA ARG A 92 -0.18 3.21 -19.49
C ARG A 92 0.24 4.68 -19.69
N LEU A 93 1.47 4.87 -20.19
CA LEU A 93 1.97 6.20 -20.51
C LEU A 93 1.29 6.75 -21.78
N LYS A 94 1.14 8.07 -21.90
CA LYS A 94 0.56 8.70 -23.11
C LYS A 94 1.29 8.33 -24.39
N LYS A 95 2.63 8.22 -24.34
CA LYS A 95 3.46 7.76 -25.47
C LYS A 95 3.23 6.29 -25.85
N GLU A 96 2.66 5.51 -24.93
CA GLU A 96 2.28 4.11 -25.11
C GLU A 96 0.78 3.99 -25.45
N GLY A 97 0.07 5.09 -25.71
CA GLY A 97 -1.38 5.09 -25.98
C GLY A 97 -2.27 5.03 -24.73
N GLY A 98 -1.71 5.29 -23.55
CA GLY A 98 -2.45 5.43 -22.29
C GLY A 98 -2.85 6.86 -21.96
N THR A 99 -3.27 7.07 -20.71
CA THR A 99 -3.76 8.36 -20.22
C THR A 99 -2.68 9.16 -19.48
N LEU A 100 -1.64 8.50 -18.97
CA LEU A 100 -0.72 9.13 -18.03
C LEU A 100 0.26 10.10 -18.69
N TRP A 101 0.37 11.28 -18.10
CA TRP A 101 1.36 12.31 -18.42
C TRP A 101 2.73 12.04 -17.78
N ASN A 102 2.87 10.97 -17.00
CA ASN A 102 4.15 10.44 -16.55
C ASN A 102 5.07 10.23 -17.77
N LYS A 103 6.34 10.63 -17.64
CA LYS A 103 7.29 10.54 -18.77
C LYS A 103 7.89 9.13 -18.92
N ILE A 104 8.02 8.44 -17.79
CA ILE A 104 8.70 7.15 -17.64
C ILE A 104 7.97 6.30 -16.59
N HIS A 105 8.29 5.01 -16.59
CA HIS A 105 7.97 4.07 -15.52
C HIS A 105 8.76 4.41 -14.26
N GLY A 106 8.21 4.07 -13.09
CA GLY A 106 8.87 4.26 -11.79
C GLY A 106 9.94 3.20 -11.51
N ARG A 107 9.86 2.05 -12.19
CA ARG A 107 10.81 0.94 -12.10
C ARG A 107 11.32 0.51 -13.48
N SER A 108 12.55 -0.01 -13.49
CA SER A 108 13.10 -0.59 -14.72
C SER A 108 12.51 -1.97 -14.96
N ARG A 109 11.97 -2.19 -16.16
CA ARG A 109 11.45 -3.49 -16.63
C ARG A 109 12.54 -4.56 -16.83
N LEU A 110 13.81 -4.16 -16.82
CA LEU A 110 14.95 -5.08 -16.94
C LEU A 110 15.37 -5.69 -15.60
N ARG A 111 14.68 -5.36 -14.51
CA ARG A 111 14.98 -5.97 -13.21
C ARG A 111 14.60 -7.45 -13.20
N PRO A 112 15.41 -8.33 -12.60
CA PRO A 112 15.13 -9.76 -12.56
C PRO A 112 13.88 -10.11 -11.74
N ASP A 113 13.53 -9.27 -10.76
CA ASP A 113 12.36 -9.44 -9.88
C ASP A 113 11.15 -8.63 -10.35
N TYR A 114 11.15 -8.08 -11.57
CA TYR A 114 10.14 -7.11 -12.00
C TYR A 114 8.73 -7.72 -12.01
N ASP A 115 8.56 -8.84 -12.69
CA ASP A 115 7.24 -9.46 -12.86
C ASP A 115 6.67 -9.93 -11.52
N ASP A 116 7.49 -10.57 -10.69
CA ASP A 116 7.09 -11.04 -9.35
C ASP A 116 6.63 -9.89 -8.45
N GLN A 117 7.36 -8.77 -8.45
CA GLN A 117 7.01 -7.62 -7.60
C GLN A 117 5.83 -6.83 -8.18
N LEU A 118 5.73 -6.74 -9.50
CA LEU A 118 4.59 -6.13 -10.18
C LEU A 118 3.30 -6.91 -9.87
N GLN A 119 3.35 -8.24 -9.89
CA GLN A 119 2.21 -9.08 -9.53
C GLN A 119 1.75 -8.83 -8.09
N LYS A 120 2.68 -8.84 -7.12
CA LYS A 120 2.36 -8.55 -5.71
C LYS A 120 1.72 -7.16 -5.54
N ALA A 121 2.23 -6.16 -6.25
CA ALA A 121 1.67 -4.82 -6.20
C ALA A 121 0.28 -4.72 -6.85
N GLN A 122 0.03 -5.47 -7.93
CA GLN A 122 -1.30 -5.55 -8.52
C GLN A 122 -2.31 -6.22 -7.56
N GLU A 123 -1.89 -7.23 -6.80
CA GLU A 123 -2.71 -7.84 -5.76
C GLU A 123 -3.03 -6.84 -4.65
N LEU A 124 -2.05 -6.05 -4.20
CA LEU A 124 -2.27 -4.94 -3.26
C LEU A 124 -3.31 -3.94 -3.79
N ILE A 125 -3.18 -3.54 -5.05
CA ILE A 125 -4.08 -2.53 -5.67
C ILE A 125 -5.51 -3.04 -5.82
N LYS A 126 -5.70 -4.33 -6.14
CA LYS A 126 -7.05 -4.92 -6.23
C LYS A 126 -7.81 -4.86 -4.91
N ASN A 127 -7.10 -4.92 -3.78
CA ASN A 127 -7.71 -4.89 -2.45
C ASN A 127 -8.11 -3.48 -1.99
N VAL A 128 -7.70 -2.42 -2.69
CA VAL A 128 -7.97 -1.02 -2.32
C VAL A 128 -9.06 -0.36 -3.17
N GLU A 129 -9.92 -1.17 -3.83
CA GLU A 129 -11.05 -0.71 -4.67
C GLU A 129 -10.67 0.38 -5.69
N TYR A 130 -9.47 0.27 -6.29
CA TYR A 130 -8.93 1.24 -7.25
C TYR A 130 -9.63 1.24 -8.62
#